data_AF-A0A519KBX9-F1
#
_entry.id   AF-A0A519KBX9-F1
#
_cell.length_a   1.000
_cell.length_b   1.000
_cell.length_c   1.000
_cell.angle_alpha   90.00
_cell.angle_beta   90.00
_cell.angle_gamma   90.00
#
_symmetry.space_group_name_H-M   'P 1'
#
loop_
_entity.id
_entity.type
_entity.pdbx_description
1 polymer ?
#
loop_
_entity_poly.entity_id
_entity_poly.type
_entity_poly.pdbx_seq_one_letter_code
_entity_poly.pdbx_strand_id
1 'polypeptide(L)' 'LGELVSFSKSDLMKFRNFGKKSLTELEELVHSKGLNFGFDVAKYKLDADK' A
#
# COMPACT_ATOMS: atom_id res chain seq x y z
N LEU A 1 1.93 -8.33 1.65
CA LEU A 1 2.04 -6.85 1.69
C LEU A 1 2.16 -6.23 0.29
N GLY A 2 2.83 -6.90 -0.65
CA GLY A 2 2.90 -6.45 -2.06
C GLY A 2 1.54 -6.22 -2.71
N GLU A 3 0.55 -7.07 -2.43
CA GLU A 3 -0.82 -6.91 -2.94
C GLU A 3 -1.53 -5.64 -2.45
N LEU A 4 -1.15 -5.10 -1.28
CA LEU A 4 -1.79 -3.90 -0.74
C LEU A 4 -1.25 -2.62 -1.40
N VAL A 5 0.04 -2.61 -1.73
CA VAL A 5 0.71 -1.48 -2.41
C VAL A 5 0.43 -1.47 -3.91
N SER A 6 -0.06 -2.59 -4.48
CA SER A 6 -0.52 -2.66 -5.87
C SER A 6 -1.93 -2.11 -6.10
N PHE A 7 -2.73 -1.90 -5.06
CA PHE A 7 -4.02 -1.22 -5.21
C PHE A 7 -3.80 0.28 -5.44
N SER A 8 -4.56 0.84 -6.39
CA SER A 8 -4.58 2.28 -6.60
C SER A 8 -5.31 2.96 -5.43
N LYS A 9 -4.90 4.19 -5.08
CA LYS A 9 -5.59 5.01 -4.06
C LYS A 9 -7.09 5.14 -4.37
N SER A 10 -7.45 5.19 -5.65
CA SER A 10 -8.83 5.26 -6.12
C SER A 10 -9.64 4.01 -5.84
N ASP A 11 -9.04 2.82 -5.89
CA ASP A 11 -9.71 1.57 -5.55
C ASP A 11 -9.89 1.40 -4.04
N LEU A 12 -8.90 1.86 -3.27
CA LEU A 12 -9.00 1.89 -1.81
C LEU A 12 -10.15 2.80 -1.33
N MET A 13 -10.40 3.92 -2.01
CA MET A 13 -11.50 4.83 -1.66
C MET A 13 -12.91 4.31 -1.99
N LYS A 14 -13.04 3.17 -2.70
CA LYS A 14 -14.35 2.55 -3.02
C LYS A 14 -14.89 1.68 -1.89
N PHE A 15 -14.08 1.32 -0.90
CA PHE A 15 -14.54 0.52 0.24
C PHE A 15 -15.42 1.36 1.17
N ARG A 16 -16.58 0.81 1.55
CA ARG A 16 -17.67 1.50 2.28
C ARG A 16 -17.29 2.05 3.67
N ASN A 17 -16.11 1.72 4.19
CA ASN A 17 -15.56 2.19 5.47
C ASN A 17 -14.12 2.68 5.34
N PHE A 18 -13.66 2.93 4.12
CA PHE A 18 -12.31 3.40 3.84
C PHE A 18 -12.37 4.87 3.47
N GLY A 19 -11.61 5.68 4.21
CA GLY A 19 -11.57 7.13 4.01
C GLY A 19 -10.19 7.69 4.29
N LYS A 20 -10.10 9.02 4.38
CA LYS A 20 -8.83 9.73 4.56
C LYS A 20 -7.98 9.19 5.72
N LYS A 21 -8.61 8.88 6.86
CA LYS A 21 -7.91 8.32 8.03
C LYS A 21 -7.28 6.95 7.70
N SER A 22 -8.07 6.02 7.16
CA SER A 22 -7.58 4.70 6.74
C SER A 22 -6.50 4.78 5.67
N LEU A 23 -6.58 5.77 4.77
CA LEU A 23 -5.55 6.02 3.76
C LEU A 23 -4.25 6.51 4.40
N THR A 24 -4.33 7.50 5.29
CA THR A 24 -3.16 8.04 6.00
C THR A 24 -2.50 6.98 6.88
N GLU A 25 -3.27 6.23 7.67
CA GLU A 25 -2.74 5.14 8.50
C GLU A 25 -2.00 4.09 7.65
N LEU A 26 -2.50 3.84 6.44
CA LEU A 26 -1.87 2.92 5.51
C LEU A 26 -0.61 3.52 4.86
N GLU A 27 -0.64 4.80 4.48
CA GLU A 27 0.53 5.56 4.00
C GLU A 27 1.65 5.56 5.04
N GLU A 28 1.33 5.82 6.31
CA GLU A 28 2.28 5.78 7.43
C GLU A 28 2.86 4.37 7.63
N LEU A 29 2.03 3.33 7.58
CA LEU A 29 2.47 1.95 7.71
C LEU A 29 3.42 1.52 6.58
N VAL A 30 3.11 1.93 5.35
CA VAL A 30 3.93 1.64 4.16
C VAL A 30 5.23 2.46 4.20
N HIS A 31 5.14 3.73 4.60
CA HIS A 31 6.30 4.62 4.79
C HIS A 31 7.24 4.12 5.88
N SER A 32 6.70 3.62 6.99
CA SER A 32 7.48 3.00 8.09
C SER A 32 8.30 1.79 7.62
N LYS A 33 7.87 1.11 6.54
CA LYS A 33 8.60 0.01 5.91
C LYS A 33 9.52 0.45 4.78
N GLY A 34 9.72 1.76 4.61
CA GLY A 34 10.54 2.34 3.53
C GLY A 34 9.90 2.26 2.15
N LEU A 35 8.59 2.02 2.08
CA LEU A 35 7.82 1.90 0.85
C LEU A 35 6.95 3.14 0.62
N ASN A 36 6.43 3.31 -0.59
CA ASN A 36 5.50 4.39 -0.92
C ASN A 36 4.36 3.88 -1.82
N PHE A 37 3.19 4.49 -1.73
CA PHE A 37 2.09 4.19 -2.64
C PHE A 37 2.39 4.68 -4.06
N GLY A 38 2.11 3.86 -5.06
CA GLY A 38 2.53 4.11 -6.45
C GLY A 38 3.98 3.71 -6.74
N PHE A 39 4.67 3.10 -5.76
CA PHE A 39 5.96 2.47 -5.99
C PHE A 39 5.76 1.05 -6.52
N ASP A 40 6.44 0.72 -7.60
CA ASP A 40 6.34 -0.59 -8.25
C ASP A 40 7.04 -1.65 -7.38
N VAL A 41 6.30 -2.25 -6.45
CA VAL A 41 6.79 -3.34 -5.59
C VAL A 41 7.20 -4.58 -6.40
N ALA A 42 6.69 -4.74 -7.62
CA ALA A 42 7.10 -5.81 -8.53
C ALA A 42 8.53 -5.59 -9.05
N LYS A 43 8.96 -4.34 -9.22
CA LYS A 43 10.36 -3.99 -9.54
C LYS A 43 11.35 -4.40 -8.45
N TYR A 44 10.92 -4.46 -7.19
CA TYR A 44 11.77 -4.77 -6.05
C TYR A 44 11.77 -6.22 -5.60
N LYS A 45 11.09 -7.15 -6.31
CA LYS A 45 11.09 -8.62 -6.07
C LYS A 45 11.44 -9.01 -4.63
N LEU A 46 10.68 -8.51 -3.65
CA LEU A 46 10.79 -8.96 -2.26
C LEU A 46 10.08 -10.32 -2.14
N ASP A 47 10.55 -11.28 -2.94
CA ASP A 47 10.42 -12.71 -2.70
C ASP A 47 11.55 -13.05 -1.72
N ALA A 48 11.38 -12.57 -0.50
CA ALA A 48 12.16 -12.94 0.68
C ALA A 48 11.14 -12.83 1.82
N ASP A 49 10.39 -13.88 2.07
CA ASP A 49 10.89 -14.98 2.91
C ASP A 49 10.18 -16.30 2.57
N LYS A 50 10.97 -17.34 2.38
CA LYS A 50 10.59 -18.75 2.35
C LYS A 50 11.38 -19.46 3.43
#